data_AF-A0A925J3Z9-F1
#
_entry.id   AF-A0A925J3Z9-F1
#
_cell.length_a   1.000
_cell.length_b   1.000
_cell.length_c   1.000
_cell.angle_alpha   90.00
_cell.angle_beta   90.00
_cell.angle_gamma   90.00
#
_symmetry.space_group_name_H-M   'P 1'
#
loop_
_entity.id
_entity.type
_entity.pdbx_description
1 polymer ?
#
loop_
_entity_poly.entity_id
_entity_poly.type
_entity_poly.pdbx_seq_one_letter_code
_entity_poly.pdbx_strand_id
1 'polypeptide(L)'
;FDDGSEPDYLLNLPDQPRVSTVEDLIGEKETWFMATASIMLRKTFLPVLPEWIRESKSGDIPLNLLLAQRGPIGYLSDVMAVYRKHGGGQSNTDHRWQAGFLFNRINMYHRLDEATNGRYRDRFRKTMAEFYWHLPDSVEYENRFWPRLRYTLTALRYHPAAFPMTWPTILKEKILPPTWLAATRRLRGLR
;
A
#
# COMPACT_ATOMS: atom_id res chain seq x y z
N PHE A 1 6.53 -3.45 -22.30
CA PHE A 1 5.07 -3.21 -22.46
C PHE A 1 4.61 -3.97 -23.71
N ASP A 2 3.31 -4.17 -23.94
CA ASP A 2 2.83 -4.89 -25.13
C ASP A 2 3.16 -4.18 -26.45
N ASP A 3 3.30 -2.85 -26.41
CA ASP A 3 3.73 -1.98 -27.50
C ASP A 3 5.26 -1.85 -27.66
N GLY A 4 6.05 -2.54 -26.84
CA GLY A 4 7.51 -2.46 -26.87
C GLY A 4 8.11 -1.13 -26.38
N SER A 5 7.32 -0.25 -25.75
CA SER A 5 7.78 1.06 -25.26
C SER A 5 8.84 1.00 -24.15
N GLU A 6 8.96 -0.13 -23.46
CA GLU A 6 9.90 -0.36 -22.37
C GLU A 6 10.49 -1.77 -22.50
N PRO A 7 11.78 -1.95 -22.14
CA PRO A 7 12.43 -3.25 -22.21
C PRO A 7 11.83 -4.25 -21.22
N ASP A 8 11.99 -5.54 -21.53
CA ASP A 8 11.63 -6.62 -20.63
C ASP A 8 12.56 -6.63 -19.41
N TYR A 9 11.98 -6.89 -18.24
CA TYR A 9 12.72 -6.99 -16.99
C TYR A 9 12.12 -8.08 -16.10
N LEU A 10 12.95 -8.66 -15.23
CA LEU A 10 12.50 -9.61 -14.23
C LEU A 10 11.76 -8.87 -13.11
N LEU A 11 10.49 -9.19 -12.94
CA LEU A 11 9.67 -8.60 -11.89
C LEU A 11 10.05 -9.16 -10.50
N ASN A 12 10.35 -10.45 -10.41
CA ASN A 12 10.93 -11.11 -9.24
C ASN A 12 12.36 -11.54 -9.56
N LEU A 13 13.31 -11.22 -8.68
CA LEU A 13 14.72 -11.56 -8.86
C LEU A 13 15.01 -13.01 -8.44
N PRO A 14 15.99 -13.68 -9.07
CA PRO A 14 16.30 -15.09 -8.78
C PRO A 14 16.95 -15.31 -7.40
N ASP A 15 17.45 -14.26 -6.75
CA ASP A 15 18.16 -14.28 -5.46
C ASP A 15 17.24 -14.16 -4.24
N GLN A 16 15.91 -14.25 -4.43
CA GLN A 16 14.98 -14.29 -3.30
C GLN A 16 15.22 -15.52 -2.39
N PRO A 17 14.91 -15.41 -1.09
CA PRO A 17 14.96 -16.55 -0.18
C PRO A 17 14.14 -17.73 -0.71
N ARG A 18 14.73 -18.94 -0.70
CA ARG A 18 14.05 -20.17 -1.13
C ARG A 18 12.79 -20.48 -0.33
N VAL A 19 12.76 -20.01 0.92
CA VAL A 19 11.68 -20.21 1.86
C VAL A 19 11.39 -18.87 2.54
N SER A 20 10.12 -18.49 2.61
CA SER A 20 9.65 -17.30 3.32
C SER A 20 8.53 -17.66 4.29
N THR A 21 8.49 -16.99 5.44
CA THR A 21 7.43 -17.13 6.44
C THR A 21 6.51 -15.92 6.45
N VAL A 22 5.46 -15.96 7.27
CA VAL A 22 4.54 -14.83 7.45
C VAL A 22 5.26 -13.58 7.97
N GLU A 23 6.30 -13.74 8.79
CA GLU A 23 7.13 -12.65 9.30
C GLU A 23 7.87 -11.91 8.18
N ASP A 24 8.31 -12.63 7.14
CA ASP A 24 8.97 -12.06 5.96
C ASP A 24 7.99 -11.29 5.08
N LEU A 25 6.71 -11.70 5.06
CA LEU A 25 5.64 -11.02 4.35
C LEU A 25 5.11 -9.77 5.06
N ILE A 26 5.42 -9.60 6.34
CA ILE A 26 5.00 -8.47 7.16
C ILE A 26 6.24 -7.65 7.47
N GLY A 27 6.74 -6.97 6.44
CA GLY A 27 7.92 -6.10 6.52
C GLY A 27 7.63 -4.71 7.06
N GLU A 28 8.59 -3.80 6.87
CA GLU A 28 8.47 -2.39 7.27
C GLU A 28 7.59 -1.54 6.34
N LYS A 29 7.34 -2.03 5.12
CA LYS A 29 6.57 -1.37 4.06
C LYS A 29 5.56 -2.34 3.47
N GLU A 30 4.62 -1.84 2.68
CA GLU A 30 3.71 -2.66 1.89
C GLU A 30 4.50 -3.73 1.13
N THR A 31 4.23 -4.99 1.44
CA THR A 31 4.99 -6.11 0.92
C THR A 31 4.41 -6.53 -0.42
N TRP A 32 5.09 -6.14 -1.48
CA TRP A 32 4.96 -6.78 -2.78
C TRP A 32 5.91 -7.98 -2.81
N PHE A 33 5.36 -9.18 -2.61
CA PHE A 33 6.14 -10.41 -2.46
C PHE A 33 6.47 -11.05 -3.82
N MET A 34 5.45 -11.31 -4.65
CA MET A 34 5.62 -11.95 -5.95
C MET A 34 4.52 -11.59 -6.95
N ALA A 35 4.83 -11.79 -8.23
CA ALA A 35 3.87 -11.64 -9.32
C ALA A 35 2.68 -12.58 -9.11
N THR A 36 1.46 -12.05 -9.10
CA THR A 36 0.24 -12.84 -8.85
C THR A 36 0.11 -14.02 -9.81
N ALA A 37 0.51 -13.83 -11.07
CA ALA A 37 0.42 -14.83 -12.13
C ALA A 37 1.31 -16.08 -11.92
N SER A 38 2.30 -16.02 -11.03
CA SER A 38 3.19 -17.15 -10.72
C SER A 38 2.89 -17.82 -9.38
N ILE A 39 1.83 -17.39 -8.68
CA ILE A 39 1.43 -18.00 -7.40
C ILE A 39 0.78 -19.36 -7.66
N MET A 40 1.35 -20.42 -7.07
CA MET A 40 0.76 -21.76 -7.04
C MET A 40 0.34 -22.12 -5.62
N LEU A 41 -0.89 -22.61 -5.47
CA LEU A 41 -1.49 -22.89 -4.17
C LEU A 41 -1.82 -24.37 -4.05
N ARG A 42 -1.41 -24.99 -2.93
CA ARG A 42 -1.86 -26.35 -2.60
C ARG A 42 -3.27 -26.26 -2.02
N LYS A 43 -4.25 -26.89 -2.69
CA LYS A 43 -5.67 -26.86 -2.28
C LYS A 43 -5.89 -27.21 -0.81
N THR A 44 -5.14 -28.16 -0.26
CA THR A 44 -5.24 -28.59 1.14
C THR A 44 -4.81 -27.51 2.16
N PHE A 45 -4.04 -26.51 1.74
CA PHE A 45 -3.63 -25.39 2.58
C PHE A 45 -4.60 -24.21 2.52
N LEU A 46 -5.46 -24.16 1.51
CA LEU A 46 -6.36 -23.02 1.27
C LEU A 46 -7.42 -22.91 2.39
N PRO A 47 -7.47 -21.80 3.15
CA PRO A 47 -8.55 -21.55 4.10
C PRO A 47 -9.91 -21.42 3.44
N VAL A 48 -10.97 -21.57 4.24
CA VAL A 48 -12.20 -20.83 3.96
C VAL A 48 -11.82 -19.35 4.00
N LEU A 49 -11.88 -18.70 2.84
CA LEU A 49 -11.50 -17.31 2.70
C LEU A 49 -12.50 -16.43 3.46
N PRO A 50 -12.05 -15.58 4.39
CA PRO A 50 -12.90 -14.57 5.01
C PRO A 50 -13.54 -13.67 3.94
N GLU A 51 -14.81 -13.28 4.15
CA GLU A 51 -15.57 -12.49 3.17
C GLU A 51 -14.87 -11.18 2.82
N TRP A 52 -14.21 -10.55 3.80
CA TRP A 52 -13.50 -9.29 3.61
C TRP A 52 -12.38 -9.35 2.57
N ILE A 53 -11.86 -10.53 2.21
CA ILE A 53 -10.86 -10.65 1.13
C ILE A 53 -11.42 -10.10 -0.19
N ARG A 54 -12.71 -10.29 -0.45
CA ARG A 54 -13.37 -9.81 -1.67
C ARG A 54 -13.47 -8.29 -1.72
N GLU A 55 -13.36 -7.63 -0.57
CA GLU A 55 -13.32 -6.17 -0.48
C GLU A 55 -11.92 -5.62 -0.82
N SER A 56 -10.87 -6.45 -0.80
CA SER A 56 -9.52 -6.01 -1.15
C SER A 56 -9.34 -5.93 -2.66
N LYS A 57 -8.91 -4.77 -3.16
CA LYS A 57 -8.59 -4.61 -4.58
C LYS A 57 -7.34 -5.40 -4.98
N SER A 58 -6.40 -5.56 -4.05
CA SER A 58 -5.26 -6.46 -4.19
C SER A 58 -5.49 -7.70 -3.35
N GLY A 59 -6.13 -8.71 -3.95
CA GLY A 59 -6.47 -9.96 -3.26
C GLY A 59 -5.27 -10.89 -3.02
N ASP A 60 -4.17 -10.70 -3.73
CA ASP A 60 -2.96 -11.51 -3.63
C ASP A 60 -2.18 -11.30 -2.33
N ILE A 61 -2.03 -10.04 -1.87
CA ILE A 61 -1.40 -9.71 -0.60
C ILE A 61 -2.07 -10.42 0.59
N PRO A 62 -3.39 -10.26 0.84
CA PRO A 62 -4.03 -10.92 1.96
C PRO A 62 -4.08 -12.43 1.80
N LEU A 63 -4.20 -12.94 0.56
CA LEU A 63 -4.17 -14.37 0.30
C LEU A 63 -2.82 -14.99 0.68
N ASN A 64 -1.70 -14.40 0.22
CA ASN A 64 -0.36 -14.87 0.54
C ASN A 64 -0.09 -14.85 2.04
N LEU A 65 -0.52 -13.79 2.74
CA LEU A 65 -0.33 -13.69 4.18
C LEU A 65 -1.13 -14.75 4.95
N LEU A 66 -2.40 -14.98 4.58
CA LEU A 66 -3.23 -16.03 5.21
C LEU A 66 -2.69 -17.43 4.97
N LEU A 67 -2.10 -17.68 3.80
CA LEU A 67 -1.44 -18.96 3.50
C LEU A 67 -0.13 -19.11 4.28
N ALA A 68 0.67 -18.05 4.37
CA ALA A 68 1.92 -18.04 5.13
C ALA A 68 1.72 -18.29 6.62
N GLN A 69 0.56 -17.95 7.18
CA GLN A 69 0.18 -18.29 8.55
C GLN A 69 0.00 -19.80 8.78
N ARG A 70 -0.21 -20.58 7.71
CA ARG A 70 -0.45 -22.04 7.77
C ARG A 70 0.76 -22.87 7.39
N GLY A 71 1.80 -22.23 6.87
CA GLY A 71 3.03 -22.88 6.46
C GLY A 71 3.90 -21.94 5.64
N PRO A 72 5.19 -22.27 5.47
CA PRO A 72 6.09 -21.43 4.71
C PRO A 72 5.75 -21.43 3.21
N ILE A 73 6.19 -20.39 2.51
CA ILE A 73 6.11 -20.29 1.06
C ILE A 73 7.46 -20.68 0.46
N GLY A 74 7.44 -21.54 -0.55
CA GLY A 74 8.62 -21.89 -1.34
C GLY A 74 8.75 -21.00 -2.57
N TYR A 75 9.96 -20.52 -2.85
CA TYR A 75 10.28 -19.74 -4.05
C TYR A 75 10.94 -20.64 -5.11
N LEU A 76 10.42 -20.58 -6.34
CA LEU A 76 11.01 -21.21 -7.52
C LEU A 76 11.66 -20.11 -8.37
N SER A 77 12.97 -20.19 -8.57
CA SER A 77 13.75 -19.15 -9.24
C SER A 77 13.61 -19.13 -10.77
N ASP A 78 12.96 -20.15 -11.34
CA ASP A 78 12.76 -20.25 -12.78
C ASP A 78 11.71 -19.23 -13.27
N VAL A 79 11.90 -18.73 -14.50
CA VAL A 79 10.91 -17.83 -15.13
C VAL A 79 9.68 -18.65 -15.53
N MET A 80 8.59 -18.50 -14.79
CA MET A 80 7.36 -19.28 -14.99
C MET A 80 6.20 -18.52 -15.68
N ALA A 81 6.30 -17.19 -15.81
CA ALA A 81 5.23 -16.37 -16.38
C ALA A 81 5.77 -15.10 -17.05
N VAL A 82 5.04 -14.59 -18.05
CA VAL A 82 5.32 -13.30 -18.70
C VAL A 82 4.08 -12.40 -18.54
N TYR A 83 4.27 -11.22 -17.95
CA TYR A 83 3.20 -10.24 -17.78
C TYR A 83 3.29 -9.14 -18.84
N ARG A 84 2.27 -9.06 -19.69
CA ARG A 84 2.13 -8.01 -20.71
C ARG A 84 1.28 -6.86 -20.18
N LYS A 85 1.90 -5.70 -19.97
CA LYS A 85 1.20 -4.45 -19.64
C LYS A 85 0.59 -3.87 -20.92
N HIS A 86 -0.72 -3.63 -20.91
CA HIS A 86 -1.48 -3.03 -22.00
C HIS A 86 -2.45 -1.99 -21.44
N GLY A 87 -2.97 -1.09 -22.28
CA GLY A 87 -3.80 0.05 -21.84
C GLY A 87 -5.03 -0.33 -21.01
N GLY A 88 -5.68 -1.45 -21.34
CA GLY A 88 -6.85 -1.99 -20.62
C GLY A 88 -6.54 -2.85 -19.39
N GLY A 89 -5.29 -2.93 -18.95
CA GLY A 89 -4.91 -3.75 -17.79
C GLY A 89 -5.52 -3.22 -16.50
N GLN A 90 -6.01 -4.11 -15.63
CA GLN A 90 -6.64 -3.71 -14.35
C GLN A 90 -5.72 -2.86 -13.47
N SER A 91 -4.40 -3.11 -13.52
CA SER A 91 -3.41 -2.31 -12.80
C SER A 91 -3.34 -0.84 -13.21
N ASN A 92 -3.87 -0.47 -14.39
CA ASN A 92 -3.96 0.93 -14.84
C ASN A 92 -5.18 1.66 -14.24
N THR A 93 -6.13 0.92 -13.66
CA THR A 93 -7.30 1.53 -12.98
C THR A 93 -6.97 1.98 -11.55
N ASP A 94 -5.81 1.57 -11.02
CA ASP A 94 -5.33 1.92 -9.69
C ASP A 94 -4.72 3.32 -9.67
N HIS A 95 -5.55 4.31 -9.40
CA HIS A 95 -5.08 5.67 -9.17
C HIS A 95 -4.60 5.76 -7.72
N ARG A 96 -3.29 5.61 -7.51
CA ARG A 96 -2.63 5.67 -6.20
C ARG A 96 -2.91 6.97 -5.42
N TRP A 97 -3.37 8.01 -6.13
CA TRP A 97 -3.72 9.33 -5.61
C TRP A 97 -5.20 9.51 -5.28
N GLN A 98 -6.03 8.47 -5.43
CA GLN A 98 -7.44 8.52 -5.02
C GLN A 98 -7.60 8.00 -3.59
N ALA A 99 -8.43 8.68 -2.81
CA ALA A 99 -8.75 8.31 -1.44
C ALA A 99 -9.34 6.91 -1.35
N GLY A 100 -10.16 6.50 -2.33
CA GLY A 100 -10.75 5.16 -2.37
C GLY A 100 -9.71 4.04 -2.38
N PHE A 101 -8.64 4.20 -3.16
CA PHE A 101 -7.52 3.26 -3.19
C PHE A 101 -6.79 3.22 -1.83
N LEU A 102 -6.51 4.39 -1.26
CA LEU A 102 -5.83 4.49 0.04
C LEU A 102 -6.65 3.86 1.18
N PHE A 103 -7.97 4.09 1.21
CA PHE A 103 -8.85 3.42 2.20
C PHE A 103 -8.95 1.92 1.98
N ASN A 104 -8.95 1.45 0.73
CA ASN A 104 -8.92 0.03 0.44
C ASN A 104 -7.68 -0.64 1.06
N ARG A 105 -6.50 -0.02 0.90
CA ARG A 105 -5.25 -0.48 1.51
C ARG A 105 -5.29 -0.44 3.04
N ILE A 106 -5.78 0.66 3.61
CA ILE A 106 -5.94 0.78 5.07
C ILE A 106 -6.87 -0.32 5.62
N ASN A 107 -8.03 -0.56 4.98
CA ASN A 107 -8.96 -1.60 5.38
C ASN A 107 -8.32 -2.99 5.26
N MET A 108 -7.64 -3.29 4.15
CA MET A 108 -6.92 -4.55 3.98
C MET A 108 -5.93 -4.81 5.12
N TYR A 109 -5.07 -3.84 5.46
CA TYR A 109 -4.11 -4.00 6.55
C TYR A 109 -4.75 -4.07 7.93
N HIS A 110 -5.86 -3.37 8.15
CA HIS A 110 -6.65 -3.50 9.37
C HIS A 110 -7.21 -4.93 9.52
N ARG A 111 -7.76 -5.50 8.44
CA ARG A 111 -8.28 -6.88 8.45
C ARG A 111 -7.18 -7.93 8.63
N LEU A 112 -5.98 -7.68 8.11
CA LEU A 112 -4.82 -8.55 8.33
C LEU A 112 -4.30 -8.49 9.78
N ASP A 113 -4.34 -7.31 10.40
CA ASP A 113 -4.05 -7.16 11.83
C ASP A 113 -5.05 -7.98 12.68
N GLU A 114 -6.35 -7.89 12.37
CA GLU A 114 -7.38 -8.72 13.00
C GLU A 114 -7.14 -10.22 12.76
N ALA A 115 -6.85 -10.63 11.53
CA ALA A 115 -6.64 -12.03 11.16
C ALA A 115 -5.39 -12.66 11.80
N THR A 116 -4.42 -11.85 12.18
CA THR A 116 -3.22 -12.27 12.92
C THR A 116 -3.37 -12.08 14.44
N ASN A 117 -4.58 -11.80 14.92
CA ASN A 117 -4.90 -11.53 16.32
C ASN A 117 -4.04 -10.42 16.94
N GLY A 118 -3.65 -9.42 16.15
CA GLY A 118 -2.82 -8.30 16.61
C GLY A 118 -1.34 -8.63 16.76
N ARG A 119 -0.87 -9.82 16.38
CA ARG A 119 0.54 -10.24 16.56
C ARG A 119 1.54 -9.31 15.86
N TYR A 120 1.15 -8.68 14.76
CA TYR A 120 1.99 -7.76 13.99
C TYR A 120 1.44 -6.33 13.95
N ARG A 121 0.64 -5.95 14.95
CA ARG A 121 -0.07 -4.67 15.01
C ARG A 121 0.80 -3.46 14.75
N ASP A 122 1.99 -3.41 15.34
CA ASP A 122 2.88 -2.26 15.17
C ASP A 122 3.39 -2.14 13.74
N ARG A 123 3.69 -3.26 13.08
CA ARG A 123 4.11 -3.29 11.67
C ARG A 123 2.96 -2.87 10.75
N PHE A 124 1.76 -3.39 10.96
CA PHE A 124 0.59 -2.96 10.17
C PHE A 124 0.22 -1.51 10.41
N ARG A 125 0.33 -1.01 11.64
CA ARG A 125 0.13 0.42 11.95
C ARG A 125 1.15 1.30 11.25
N LYS A 126 2.41 0.89 11.19
CA LYS A 126 3.44 1.59 10.40
C LYS A 126 3.02 1.68 8.92
N THR A 127 2.66 0.57 8.30
CA THR A 127 2.22 0.55 6.89
C THR A 127 0.95 1.37 6.67
N MET A 128 -0.04 1.26 7.56
CA MET A 128 -1.26 2.08 7.52
C MET A 128 -0.95 3.58 7.68
N ALA A 129 0.04 3.94 8.49
CA ALA A 129 0.46 5.32 8.68
C ALA A 129 0.92 5.95 7.37
N GLU A 130 1.64 5.22 6.52
CA GLU A 130 2.06 5.69 5.19
C GLU A 130 0.85 6.01 4.31
N PHE A 131 -0.18 5.16 4.28
CA PHE A 131 -1.41 5.46 3.53
C PHE A 131 -2.18 6.65 4.10
N TYR A 132 -2.27 6.76 5.44
CA TYR A 132 -2.83 7.95 6.08
C TYR A 132 -2.05 9.22 5.77
N TRP A 133 -0.73 9.12 5.58
CA TRP A 133 0.15 10.23 5.20
C TRP A 133 -0.07 10.71 3.76
N HIS A 134 -0.56 9.84 2.88
CA HIS A 134 -0.89 10.16 1.49
C HIS A 134 -2.32 10.71 1.32
N LEU A 135 -3.25 10.36 2.21
CA LEU A 135 -4.65 10.82 2.13
C LEU A 135 -4.81 12.34 2.03
N PRO A 136 -4.05 13.20 2.76
CA PRO A 136 -4.13 14.64 2.60
C PRO A 136 -3.91 15.13 1.17
N ASP A 137 -3.10 14.41 0.38
CA ASP A 137 -2.70 14.79 -0.98
C ASP A 137 -3.51 14.06 -2.04
N SER A 138 -4.56 13.34 -1.64
CA SER A 138 -5.47 12.70 -2.58
C SER A 138 -6.33 13.74 -3.29
N VAL A 139 -6.79 13.43 -4.51
CA VAL A 139 -7.63 14.32 -5.34
C VAL A 139 -8.86 14.83 -4.57
N GLU A 140 -9.43 14.01 -3.70
CA GLU A 140 -10.63 14.32 -2.92
C GLU A 140 -10.36 15.27 -1.73
N TYR A 141 -9.12 15.31 -1.23
CA TYR A 141 -8.78 15.96 0.03
C TYR A 141 -7.70 17.06 -0.07
N GLU A 142 -6.95 17.15 -1.16
CA GLU A 142 -5.84 18.12 -1.35
C GLU A 142 -6.25 19.56 -1.06
N ASN A 143 -7.51 19.93 -1.31
CA ASN A 143 -8.04 21.28 -1.09
C ASN A 143 -8.94 21.41 0.15
N ARG A 144 -8.99 20.40 1.05
CA ARG A 144 -9.87 20.39 2.23
C ARG A 144 -9.08 20.35 3.53
N PHE A 145 -9.13 21.45 4.29
CA PHE A 145 -8.37 21.61 5.53
C PHE A 145 -8.66 20.52 6.58
N TRP A 146 -9.93 20.26 6.91
CA TRP A 146 -10.27 19.31 7.99
C TRP A 146 -9.86 17.86 7.68
N PRO A 147 -10.12 17.31 6.47
CA PRO A 147 -9.56 16.03 6.05
C PRO A 147 -8.03 15.96 6.10
N ARG A 148 -7.35 17.01 5.62
CA ARG A 148 -5.88 17.08 5.64
C ARG A 148 -5.34 17.03 7.07
N LEU A 149 -5.92 17.82 7.98
CA LEU A 149 -5.58 17.81 9.40
C LEU A 149 -5.81 16.42 10.04
N ARG A 150 -7.03 15.86 9.93
CA ARG A 150 -7.37 14.60 10.61
C ARG A 150 -6.47 13.45 10.17
N TYR A 151 -6.15 13.35 8.88
CA TYR A 151 -5.40 12.22 8.35
C TYR A 151 -3.91 12.35 8.64
N THR A 152 -3.36 13.56 8.58
CA THR A 152 -2.00 13.85 9.03
C THR A 152 -1.82 13.48 10.51
N LEU A 153 -2.75 13.91 11.38
CA LEU A 153 -2.68 13.57 12.81
C LEU A 153 -2.86 12.06 13.06
N THR A 154 -3.71 11.39 12.27
CA THR A 154 -3.89 9.94 12.36
C THR A 154 -2.62 9.18 11.99
N ALA A 155 -1.93 9.59 10.90
CA ALA A 155 -0.65 9.03 10.50
C ALA A 155 0.41 9.19 11.59
N LEU A 156 0.54 10.40 12.14
CA LEU A 156 1.48 10.70 13.23
C LEU A 156 1.16 9.91 14.51
N ARG A 157 -0.12 9.68 14.82
CA ARG A 157 -0.52 8.84 15.95
C ARG A 157 -0.14 7.38 15.76
N TYR A 158 -0.23 6.87 14.53
CA TYR A 158 0.07 5.47 14.23
C TYR A 158 1.59 5.21 14.25
N HIS A 159 2.38 6.09 13.65
CA HIS A 159 3.83 5.90 13.58
C HIS A 159 4.58 7.25 13.39
N PRO A 160 4.83 8.02 14.45
CA PRO A 160 5.42 9.36 14.34
C PRO A 160 6.84 9.32 13.78
N ALA A 161 7.62 8.28 14.12
CA ALA A 161 9.00 8.12 13.69
C ALA A 161 9.14 7.88 12.16
N ALA A 162 8.06 7.58 11.45
CA ALA A 162 8.10 7.44 9.98
C ALA A 162 8.17 8.80 9.27
N PHE A 163 7.86 9.89 9.98
CA PHE A 163 7.71 11.23 9.41
C PHE A 163 8.57 12.23 10.19
N PRO A 164 9.91 12.17 10.07
CA PRO A 164 10.83 13.06 10.79
C PRO A 164 10.83 14.47 10.19
N MET A 165 9.69 15.16 10.27
CA MET A 165 9.48 16.52 9.78
C MET A 165 9.17 17.46 10.94
N THR A 166 9.58 18.72 10.80
CA THR A 166 9.23 19.75 11.78
C THR A 166 7.75 20.11 11.69
N TRP A 167 7.12 20.51 12.80
CA TRP A 167 5.72 20.95 12.81
C TRP A 167 5.40 22.05 11.78
N PRO A 168 6.25 23.08 11.56
CA PRO A 168 6.04 24.05 10.49
C PRO A 168 5.98 23.41 9.10
N THR A 169 6.85 22.44 8.81
CA THR A 169 6.85 21.70 7.54
C THR A 169 5.56 20.89 7.39
N ILE A 170 5.17 20.13 8.42
CA ILE A 170 3.94 19.33 8.42
C ILE A 170 2.70 20.22 8.21
N LEU A 171 2.63 21.34 8.93
CA LEU A 171 1.53 22.30 8.79
C LEU A 171 1.42 22.80 7.36
N LYS A 172 2.54 23.22 6.77
CA LYS A 172 2.59 23.77 5.41
C LYS A 172 2.28 22.72 4.34
N GLU A 173 2.87 21.54 4.43
CA GLU A 173 2.84 20.54 3.35
C GLU A 173 1.65 19.59 3.43
N LYS A 174 1.20 19.26 4.64
CA LYS A 174 0.19 18.21 4.85
C LYS A 174 -1.13 18.70 5.40
N ILE A 175 -1.16 19.84 6.10
CA ILE A 175 -2.39 20.34 6.74
C ILE A 175 -3.00 21.48 5.92
N LEU A 176 -2.24 22.53 5.60
CA LEU A 176 -2.74 23.68 4.88
C LEU A 176 -3.06 23.32 3.41
N PRO A 177 -4.26 23.67 2.90
CA PRO A 177 -4.58 23.50 1.48
C PRO A 177 -3.67 24.34 0.57
N PRO A 178 -3.22 23.82 -0.58
CA PRO A 178 -2.43 24.59 -1.55
C PRO A 178 -3.12 25.88 -2.02
N THR A 179 -4.44 25.85 -2.15
CA THR A 179 -5.27 27.02 -2.50
C THR A 179 -5.15 28.16 -1.49
N TRP A 180 -5.07 27.85 -0.19
CA TRP A 180 -4.89 28.84 0.87
C TRP A 180 -3.48 29.45 0.82
N LEU A 181 -2.46 28.61 0.59
CA LEU A 181 -1.09 29.06 0.40
C LEU A 181 -0.94 29.95 -0.85
N ALA A 182 -1.63 29.62 -1.94
CA ALA A 182 -1.65 30.44 -3.14
C ALA A 182 -2.34 31.80 -2.92
N ALA A 183 -3.49 31.81 -2.23
CA ALA A 183 -4.21 33.04 -1.91
C ALA A 183 -3.37 33.99 -1.03
N THR A 184 -2.72 33.46 0.00
CA THR A 184 -1.84 34.25 0.88
C THR A 184 -0.61 34.81 0.16
N ARG A 185 -0.02 34.06 -0.79
CA ARG A 185 1.07 34.56 -1.64
C ARG A 185 0.62 35.71 -2.55
N ARG A 186 -0.57 35.59 -3.17
CA ARG A 186 -1.15 36.67 -3.99
C ARG A 186 -1.40 37.94 -3.18
N LEU A 187 -1.94 37.81 -1.96
CA LEU A 187 -2.15 38.94 -1.06
C LEU A 187 -0.84 39.61 -0.60
N ARG A 188 0.25 38.84 -0.48
CA ARG A 188 1.58 39.38 -0.13
C ARG A 188 2.31 40.02 -1.31
N GLY A 189 2.03 39.59 -2.54
CA GLY A 189 2.60 40.14 -3.78
C GLY A 189 1.81 41.31 -4.38
N LEU A 190 0.66 41.67 -3.80
CA LEU A 190 -0.11 42.89 -4.10
C LEU A 190 0.31 44.08 -3.22
N ARG A 191 1.58 44.12 -2.82
CA ARG A 191 2.23 45.26 -2.16
C ARG A 191 3.37 45.76 -3.03
#